data_AF-A0A6A3PY68-F1
#
_entry.id   AF-A0A6A3PY68-F1
#
_cell.length_a   1.000
_cell.length_b   1.000
_cell.length_c   1.000
_cell.angle_alpha   90.00
_cell.angle_beta   90.00
_cell.angle_gamma   90.00
#
_symmetry.space_group_name_H-M   'P 1'
#
loop_
_entity.id
_entity.type
_entity.pdbx_description
1 polymer ?
#
loop_
_entity_poly.entity_id
_entity_poly.type
_entity_poly.pdbx_seq_one_letter_code
_entity_poly.pdbx_strand_id
1 'polypeptide(L)' 'MIGAKTPAQLEQNLKAMAAVDKITPEVKAEIDSLIPFVPELSEIDGLASLRSQHL' A
#
# COMPACT_ATOMS: atom_id res chain seq x y z
N MET A 1 6.77 -1.28 2.06
CA MET A 1 7.66 -0.87 0.95
C MET A 1 6.95 0.24 0.19
N ILE A 2 7.57 1.42 0.04
CA ILE A 2 6.97 2.54 -0.69
C ILE A 2 7.43 2.44 -2.14
N GLY A 3 6.51 2.01 -3.01
CA GLY A 3 6.76 2.00 -4.45
C GLY A 3 6.65 3.42 -5.03
N ALA A 4 7.54 3.76 -5.95
CA ALA A 4 7.46 5.00 -6.71
C ALA A 4 7.98 4.76 -8.14
N LYS A 5 7.33 5.37 -9.13
CA LYS A 5 7.76 5.30 -10.54
C LYS A 5 8.80 6.38 -10.87
N THR A 6 8.82 7.47 -10.11
CA THR A 6 9.74 8.61 -10.31
C THR A 6 10.28 9.14 -8.97
N PRO A 7 11.43 9.84 -8.97
CA PRO A 7 11.96 10.45 -7.74
C PRO A 7 11.00 11.45 -7.09
N ALA A 8 10.29 12.26 -7.88
CA ALA A 8 9.30 13.20 -7.36
C ALA A 8 8.13 12.49 -6.63
N GLN A 9 7.67 11.35 -7.18
CA GLN A 9 6.65 10.55 -6.52
C GLN A 9 7.16 9.95 -5.21
N LEU A 10 8.43 9.52 -5.17
CA LEU A 10 9.05 9.02 -3.95
C LEU A 10 9.08 10.12 -2.87
N GLU A 11 9.51 11.33 -3.21
CA GLU A 11 9.52 12.47 -2.28
C GLU A 11 8.13 12.80 -1.75
N GLN A 12 7.11 12.77 -2.61
CA GLN A 12 5.72 12.98 -2.21
C GLN A 12 5.23 11.88 -1.26
N ASN A 13 5.50 10.61 -1.58
CA ASN A 13 5.13 9.48 -0.74
C ASN A 13 5.81 9.56 0.64
N LEU A 14 7.08 9.97 0.69
CA LEU A 14 7.82 10.16 1.93
C LEU A 14 7.21 11.30 2.78
N LYS A 15 6.83 12.43 2.16
CA LYS A 15 6.12 13.51 2.85
C LYS A 15 4.75 13.06 3.38
N ALA A 16 4.05 12.22 2.63
CA ALA A 16 2.75 11.68 3.02
C ALA A 16 2.83 10.76 4.26
N MET A 17 3.98 10.15 4.55
CA MET A 17 4.14 9.32 5.76
C MET A 17 3.87 10.10 7.05
N ALA A 18 4.20 11.40 7.10
CA ALA A 18 3.94 12.23 8.26
C ALA A 18 2.44 12.47 8.53
N ALA A 19 1.56 12.11 7.59
CA ALA A 19 0.12 12.15 7.82
C ALA A 19 -0.36 10.99 8.69
N VAL A 20 0.36 9.85 8.69
CA VAL A 20 -0.02 8.65 9.47
C VAL A 20 -0.08 8.97 10.96
N ASP A 21 0.87 9.74 11.47
CA ASP A 21 0.94 10.15 12.88
C ASP A 21 -0.22 11.08 13.30
N LYS A 22 -0.94 11.66 12.33
CA LYS A 22 -2.06 12.58 12.58
C LYS A 22 -3.42 11.89 12.48
N ILE A 23 -3.47 10.61 12.10
CA ILE A 23 -4.72 9.86 11.97
C ILE A 23 -5.18 9.46 13.38
N THR A 24 -6.20 10.15 13.88
CA THR A 24 -6.88 9.78 15.13
C THR A 24 -7.86 8.61 14.89
N PRO A 25 -8.33 7.93 15.95
CA PRO A 25 -9.33 6.86 15.80
C PRO A 25 -10.60 7.31 15.06
N GLU A 26 -11.03 8.55 15.26
CA GLU A 26 -12.21 9.13 14.60
C GLU A 26 -11.97 9.31 13.10
N VAL A 27 -10.82 9.87 12.73
CA VAL A 27 -10.41 10.04 11.32
C VAL A 27 -10.27 8.67 10.65
N LYS A 28 -9.72 7.68 11.36
CA LYS A 28 -9.63 6.31 10.84
C LYS A 28 -11.02 5.72 10.59
N ALA A 29 -11.97 5.91 11.51
CA ALA A 29 -13.33 5.39 11.36
C ALA A 29 -14.05 6.01 10.15
N GLU A 30 -13.84 7.29 9.88
CA GLU A 30 -14.36 7.96 8.68
C GLU A 30 -13.77 7.36 7.40
N ILE A 31 -12.43 7.17 7.36
CA ILE A 31 -11.74 6.54 6.22
C ILE A 31 -12.29 5.13 5.95
N ASP A 32 -12.40 4.30 7.01
CA ASP A 32 -12.88 2.92 6.89
C ASP A 32 -14.35 2.88 6.43
N SER A 33 -15.17 3.89 6.78
CA SER A 33 -16.56 4.00 6.31
C SER A 33 -16.66 4.44 4.85
N LEU A 34 -15.74 5.28 4.37
CA LEU A 34 -15.72 5.76 2.99
C LEU A 34 -15.19 4.70 2.03
N ILE A 35 -14.20 3.93 2.48
CA ILE A 35 -13.54 2.91 1.67
C ILE A 35 -13.55 1.60 2.46
N PRO A 36 -14.62 0.79 2.35
CA PRO A 36 -14.67 -0.52 2.98
C PRO A 36 -13.57 -1.39 2.37
N PHE A 37 -12.48 -1.56 3.12
CA PHE A 37 -11.37 -2.41 2.72
C PHE A 37 -11.75 -3.87 2.95
N VAL A 38 -11.98 -4.60 1.86
CA VAL A 38 -12.10 -6.06 1.88
C VAL A 38 -10.75 -6.61 1.42
N PRO A 39 -9.92 -7.18 2.31
CA PRO A 39 -8.65 -7.75 1.91
C PRO A 39 -8.89 -8.92 0.96
N GLU A 40 -8.40 -8.82 -0.26
CA GLU A 40 -8.32 -9.96 -1.17
C GLU A 40 -7.18 -10.88 -0.71
N LEU A 41 -7.44 -12.19 -0.66
CA LEU A 41 -6.38 -13.16 -0.42
C LEU A 41 -5.34 -13.04 -1.53
N SER A 42 -4.06 -12.96 -1.17
CA SER A 42 -2.99 -12.94 -2.17
C SER A 42 -3.04 -14.23 -2.98
N GLU A 43 -3.50 -14.11 -4.22
CA GLU A 43 -3.37 -15.18 -5.20
C GLU A 43 -1.89 -15.31 -5.58
N ILE A 44 -1.43 -16.56 -5.66
CA ILE A 44 -0.13 -16.85 -6.24
C ILE A 44 -0.21 -16.42 -7.71
N ASP A 45 0.59 -15.42 -8.10
CA ASP A 45 0.59 -14.99 -9.49
C ASP A 45 0.96 -16.18 -10.39
N GLY A 46 0.30 -16.32 -11.55
CA GLY A 46 0.45 -17.50 -12.41
C GLY A 46 1.88 -17.76 -12.91
N LEU A 47 2.80 -16.82 -12.73
CA LEU A 47 4.22 -16.92 -13.09
C LEU A 47 5.12 -17.13 -11.87
N ALA A 48 4.57 -17.25 -10.65
CA ALA A 48 5.35 -17.50 -9.43
C ALA A 48 6.21 -18.77 -9.55
N SER A 49 5.64 -19.82 -10.16
CA SER A 49 6.34 -21.09 -10.44
C SER A 49 7.45 -20.96 -11.48
N LEU A 50 7.38 -19.99 -12.40
CA LEU A 50 8.43 -19.72 -13.38
C LEU A 50 9.60 -18.95 -12.76
N ARG A 51 9.31 -17.98 -11.89
CA ARG A 51 10.35 -17.21 -11.19
C ARG A 51 11.13 -18.05 -10.20
N SER A 52 10.48 -18.99 -9.50
CA SER A 52 11.16 -19.89 -8.55
C SER A 52 12.13 -20.88 -9.19
N GLN A 53 12.10 -21.05 -10.52
CA GLN A 53 13.01 -21.93 -11.26
C GLN A 53 14.29 -21.22 -11.72
N HIS A 54 14.33 -19.88 -11.68
CA HIS A 54 15.43 -19.07 -12.21
C HIS A 54 16.20 -18.29 -11.12
N LEU A 55 15.87 -18.52 -9.84
CA LEU A 55 16.55 -17.99 -8.66
C LEU A 55 17.18 -19.15 -7.89
#